data_AF-A0A1F5DMR8-F1
#
_entry.id   AF-A0A1F5DMR8-F1
#
_cell.length_a   1.000
_cell.length_b   1.000
_cell.length_c   1.000
_cell.angle_alpha   90.00
_cell.angle_beta   90.00
_cell.angle_gamma   90.00
#
_symmetry.space_group_name_H-M   'P 1'
#
loop_
_entity.id
_entity.type
_entity.pdbx_description
1 polymer ?
#
loop_
_entity_poly.entity_id
_entity_poly.type
_entity_poly.pdbx_seq_one_letter_code
_entity_poly.pdbx_strand_id
1 'polypeptide(L)'
;MLIKFLGTSSGESIPRADCDCRQCKSVDKKDKRLRPVILINKKILIDAGPDILKQLHQNQINALEAVLITHDHQDHIGGLKDLLRARRDIRIIRLKPGQHFKLLGIDFYAFKVKHSNLVPTVGVEINQGVYIPDISDLDWAVKYIKESKAAILDGSVLGRNFGGHLSMNEIIGETKEMKNLKKIYFTHNGHTKKPHKEMQELVKKMGDKRFFIAYDGLEIKV
;
A
#
# COMPACT_ATOMS: atom_id res chain seq x y z
N MET A 1 5.27 8.73 -13.88
CA MET A 1 4.42 9.24 -12.77
C MET A 1 5.17 9.10 -11.46
N LEU A 2 4.97 9.99 -10.48
CA LEU A 2 5.59 9.88 -9.14
C LEU A 2 4.58 9.34 -8.12
N ILE A 3 4.94 8.28 -7.40
CA ILE A 3 4.17 7.74 -6.27
C ILE A 3 5.01 7.94 -5.00
N LYS A 4 4.41 8.52 -3.97
CA LYS A 4 4.99 8.64 -2.63
C LYS A 4 4.20 7.80 -1.64
N PHE A 5 4.89 7.03 -0.80
CA PHE A 5 4.28 6.29 0.29
C PHE A 5 4.18 7.21 1.50
N LEU A 6 2.96 7.58 1.90
CA LEU A 6 2.75 8.40 3.09
C LEU A 6 2.62 7.56 4.36
N GLY A 7 2.20 6.30 4.21
CA GLY A 7 2.19 5.29 5.25
C GLY A 7 2.30 3.90 4.64
N THR A 8 2.93 2.99 5.37
CA THR A 8 3.31 1.66 4.90
C THR A 8 3.10 0.55 5.93
N SER A 9 2.45 0.85 7.05
CA SER A 9 2.05 -0.14 8.06
C SER A 9 0.74 -0.83 7.66
N SER A 10 0.43 -1.97 8.28
CA SER A 10 -0.91 -2.57 8.21
C SER A 10 -1.91 -1.83 9.11
N GLY A 11 -2.94 -2.53 9.60
CA GLY A 11 -4.03 -1.96 10.39
C GLY A 11 -3.69 -1.23 11.70
N GLU A 12 -2.43 -1.20 12.14
CA GLU A 12 -1.92 -0.36 13.24
C GLU A 12 -0.58 0.29 12.86
N SER A 13 -0.32 1.51 13.33
CA SER A 13 0.99 2.14 13.16
C SER A 13 2.10 1.40 13.92
N ILE A 14 3.34 1.53 13.45
CA ILE A 14 4.54 1.04 14.12
C ILE A 14 5.39 2.27 14.50
N PRO A 15 5.82 2.42 15.76
CA PRO A 15 5.71 1.48 16.88
C PRO A 15 4.28 1.34 17.42
N ARG A 16 4.00 0.19 18.05
CA ARG A 16 2.78 -0.04 18.84
C ARG A 16 3.00 0.41 20.29
N ALA A 17 1.98 0.99 20.90
CA ALA A 17 2.06 1.62 22.23
C ALA A 17 2.66 0.70 23.30
N ASP A 18 2.25 -0.57 23.32
CA ASP A 18 2.64 -1.54 24.35
C ASP A 18 3.60 -2.61 23.81
N CYS A 19 4.47 -2.26 22.85
CA CYS A 19 5.40 -3.21 22.24
C CYS A 19 6.86 -2.78 22.35
N ASP A 20 7.64 -3.67 22.96
CA ASP A 20 9.06 -3.47 23.24
C ASP A 20 10.01 -4.24 22.32
N CYS A 21 9.50 -4.74 21.19
CA CYS A 21 10.30 -5.52 20.26
C CYS A 21 11.35 -4.65 19.53
N ARG A 22 12.30 -5.32 18.86
CA ARG A 22 13.40 -4.68 18.12
C ARG A 22 12.92 -3.70 17.05
N GLN A 23 11.81 -3.98 16.38
CA GLN A 23 11.21 -3.07 15.38
C GLN A 23 10.64 -1.81 16.05
N CYS A 24 9.84 -1.96 17.11
CA CYS A 24 9.23 -0.82 17.81
C CYS A 24 10.29 0.08 18.48
N LYS A 25 11.33 -0.53 19.07
CA LYS A 25 12.48 0.19 19.66
C LYS A 25 13.52 0.69 18.65
N SER A 26 13.37 0.38 17.36
CA SER A 26 14.32 0.80 16.33
C SER A 26 14.40 2.33 16.25
N VAL A 27 15.61 2.85 16.09
CA VAL A 27 15.88 4.28 15.82
C VAL A 27 15.87 4.58 14.32
N ASP A 28 15.84 3.55 13.46
CA ASP A 28 15.71 3.73 12.01
C ASP A 28 14.32 4.31 11.70
N LYS A 29 14.29 5.43 10.99
CA LYS A 29 13.04 6.08 10.57
C LYS A 29 12.18 5.18 9.67
N LYS A 30 12.79 4.23 8.95
CA LYS A 30 12.07 3.28 8.09
C LYS A 30 11.27 2.22 8.86
N ASP A 31 11.53 2.10 10.16
CA ASP A 31 10.73 1.27 11.07
C ASP A 31 9.54 2.01 11.68
N LYS A 32 9.47 3.34 11.52
CA LYS A 32 8.34 4.16 11.93
C LYS A 32 7.36 4.24 10.76
N ARG A 33 6.17 3.65 10.93
CA ARG A 33 5.20 3.42 9.85
C ARG A 33 3.81 3.82 10.27
N LEU A 34 3.17 4.66 9.48
CA LEU A 34 1.76 5.04 9.57
C LEU A 34 0.92 4.10 8.70
N ARG A 35 -0.40 4.11 8.89
CA ARG A 35 -1.36 3.31 8.11
C ARG A 35 -1.32 3.61 6.60
N PRO A 36 -1.68 2.65 5.75
CA PRO A 36 -1.28 2.63 4.35
C PRO A 36 -1.98 3.75 3.56
N VAL A 37 -1.18 4.63 2.95
CA VAL A 37 -1.65 5.67 2.04
C VAL A 37 -0.55 5.93 1.01
N ILE A 38 -0.92 6.01 -0.27
CA ILE A 38 -0.02 6.48 -1.32
C ILE A 38 -0.53 7.78 -1.94
N LEU A 39 0.40 8.64 -2.34
CA LEU A 39 0.16 9.91 -2.98
C LEU A 39 0.74 9.90 -4.39
N ILE A 40 -0.11 10.15 -5.37
CA ILE A 40 0.23 10.17 -6.78
C ILE A 40 0.34 11.62 -7.25
N ASN A 41 1.48 11.96 -7.85
CA ASN A 41 1.80 13.28 -8.40
C ASN A 41 1.45 14.46 -7.46
N LYS A 42 1.60 14.24 -6.14
CA LYS A 42 1.29 15.21 -5.08
C LYS A 42 -0.18 15.69 -5.03
N LYS A 43 -1.11 15.03 -5.72
CA LYS A 43 -2.49 15.51 -5.90
C LYS A 43 -3.57 14.48 -5.59
N ILE A 44 -3.31 13.20 -5.81
CA ILE A 44 -4.31 12.13 -5.65
C ILE A 44 -3.84 11.20 -4.54
N LEU A 45 -4.68 10.99 -3.54
CA LEU A 45 -4.47 9.94 -2.54
C LEU A 45 -5.14 8.65 -3.00
N ILE A 46 -4.52 7.51 -2.69
CA ILE A 46 -5.23 6.24 -2.59
C ILE A 46 -5.30 5.89 -1.10
N ASP A 47 -6.53 5.79 -0.62
CA ASP A 47 -6.97 5.69 0.77
C ASP A 47 -6.65 6.92 1.64
N ALA A 48 -7.33 7.00 2.78
CA ALA A 48 -7.22 8.06 3.78
C ALA A 48 -7.50 7.50 5.19
N GLY A 49 -6.51 6.76 5.70
CA GLY A 49 -6.56 6.18 7.05
C GLY A 49 -6.50 7.21 8.18
N PRO A 50 -6.60 6.77 9.45
CA PRO A 50 -6.58 7.61 10.66
C PRO A 50 -5.40 8.58 10.75
N ASP A 51 -4.26 8.23 10.15
CA ASP A 51 -3.04 9.03 10.20
C ASP A 51 -3.01 10.18 9.18
N ILE A 52 -4.05 10.37 8.35
CA ILE A 52 -3.98 11.18 7.14
C ILE A 52 -3.57 12.65 7.39
N LEU A 53 -4.10 13.31 8.43
CA LEU A 53 -3.71 14.70 8.71
C LEU A 53 -2.23 14.83 9.08
N LYS A 54 -1.71 13.88 9.85
CA LYS A 54 -0.28 13.80 10.19
C LYS A 54 0.55 13.52 8.94
N GLN A 55 0.13 12.59 8.09
CA GLN A 55 0.78 12.26 6.82
C GLN A 55 0.87 13.48 5.90
N LEU A 56 -0.22 14.25 5.75
CA LEU A 56 -0.23 15.47 4.94
C LEU A 56 0.69 16.55 5.52
N HIS A 57 0.66 16.76 6.84
CA HIS A 57 1.50 17.74 7.52
C HIS A 57 2.99 17.40 7.40
N GLN A 58 3.40 16.17 7.71
CA GLN A 58 4.80 15.72 7.64
C GLN A 58 5.37 15.81 6.22
N ASN A 59 4.52 15.73 5.21
CA ASN A 59 4.91 15.79 3.80
C ASN A 59 4.64 17.15 3.13
N GLN A 60 4.18 18.15 3.90
CA GLN A 60 3.86 19.51 3.42
C GLN A 60 2.90 19.51 2.22
N ILE A 61 1.88 18.64 2.25
CA ILE A 61 0.90 18.48 1.16
C ILE A 61 -0.27 19.44 1.38
N ASN A 62 -0.26 20.53 0.61
CA ASN A 62 -1.25 21.60 0.78
C ASN A 62 -2.43 21.50 -0.20
N ALA A 63 -2.23 20.90 -1.37
CA ALA A 63 -3.25 20.74 -2.39
C ALA A 63 -3.55 19.26 -2.62
N LEU A 64 -4.84 18.91 -2.67
CA LEU A 64 -5.34 17.59 -3.02
C LEU A 64 -6.55 17.78 -3.93
N GLU A 65 -6.66 16.92 -4.93
CA GLU A 65 -7.72 16.95 -5.94
C GLU A 65 -8.73 15.82 -5.70
N ALA A 66 -8.22 14.65 -5.29
CA ALA A 66 -9.04 13.48 -5.06
C ALA A 66 -8.46 12.52 -4.02
N VAL A 67 -9.34 11.74 -3.42
CA VAL A 67 -9.03 10.50 -2.69
C VAL A 67 -9.75 9.36 -3.41
N LEU A 68 -9.00 8.36 -3.83
CA LEU A 68 -9.52 7.10 -4.34
C LEU A 68 -9.56 6.09 -3.19
N ILE A 69 -10.68 5.42 -2.97
CA ILE A 69 -10.83 4.46 -1.87
C ILE A 69 -10.84 3.03 -2.43
N THR A 70 -9.94 2.19 -1.92
CA THR A 70 -9.83 0.77 -2.28
C THR A 70 -10.93 -0.06 -1.63
N HIS A 71 -11.20 0.15 -0.34
CA HIS A 71 -12.22 -0.53 0.43
C HIS A 71 -12.51 0.17 1.78
N ASP A 72 -13.56 -0.27 2.47
CA ASP A 72 -14.12 0.40 3.65
C ASP A 72 -13.61 -0.14 5.01
N HIS A 73 -12.34 -0.56 5.10
CA HIS A 73 -11.71 -0.85 6.40
C HIS A 73 -11.21 0.41 7.10
N GLN A 74 -11.22 0.39 8.44
CA GLN A 74 -10.93 1.57 9.27
C GLN A 74 -9.55 2.19 8.99
N ASP A 75 -8.55 1.38 8.71
CA ASP A 75 -7.21 1.82 8.36
C ASP A 75 -7.09 2.48 6.97
N HIS A 76 -8.12 2.36 6.13
CA HIS A 76 -8.19 2.97 4.79
C HIS A 76 -9.16 4.15 4.71
N ILE A 77 -10.19 4.21 5.56
CA ILE A 77 -11.21 5.28 5.52
C ILE A 77 -11.34 6.09 6.82
N GLY A 78 -10.71 5.66 7.90
CA GLY A 78 -10.94 6.21 9.24
C GLY A 78 -10.58 7.69 9.38
N GLY A 79 -9.72 8.22 8.51
CA GLY A 79 -9.34 9.64 8.49
C GLY A 79 -10.19 10.53 7.58
N LEU A 80 -11.14 9.98 6.82
CA LEU A 80 -11.92 10.75 5.84
C LEU A 80 -12.70 11.90 6.46
N LYS A 81 -13.32 11.68 7.64
CA LYS A 81 -14.07 12.72 8.35
C LYS A 81 -13.20 13.92 8.68
N ASP A 82 -12.01 13.66 9.23
CA ASP A 82 -11.07 14.72 9.62
C ASP A 82 -10.44 15.40 8.41
N LEU A 83 -10.15 14.64 7.35
CA LEU A 83 -9.67 15.17 6.08
C LEU A 83 -10.67 16.16 5.46
N LEU A 84 -11.94 15.78 5.35
CA LEU A 84 -13.00 16.61 4.76
C LEU A 84 -13.32 17.86 5.61
N ARG A 85 -13.06 17.80 6.92
CA ARG A 85 -13.12 18.99 7.78
C ARG A 85 -11.94 19.94 7.53
N ALA A 86 -10.74 19.39 7.32
CA ALA A 86 -9.51 20.16 7.15
C ALA A 86 -9.29 20.69 5.72
N ARG A 87 -9.96 20.11 4.73
CA ARG A 87 -9.83 20.46 3.31
C ARG A 87 -11.20 20.47 2.65
N ARG A 88 -11.55 21.60 2.05
CA ARG A 88 -12.76 21.75 1.23
C ARG A 88 -12.46 21.30 -0.20
N ASP A 89 -13.49 20.86 -0.92
CA ASP A 89 -13.46 20.59 -2.36
C ASP A 89 -12.57 19.42 -2.84
N ILE A 90 -12.37 18.40 -2.00
CA ILE A 90 -11.72 17.15 -2.42
C ILE A 90 -12.76 16.16 -2.97
N ARG A 91 -12.51 15.58 -4.14
CA ARG A 91 -13.34 14.52 -4.70
C ARG A 91 -13.06 13.18 -4.03
N ILE A 92 -14.07 12.56 -3.44
CA ILE A 92 -13.96 11.19 -2.92
C ILE A 92 -14.51 10.22 -3.97
N ILE A 93 -13.67 9.32 -4.46
CA ILE A 93 -14.03 8.33 -5.48
C ILE A 93 -13.87 6.94 -4.87
N ARG A 94 -14.98 6.29 -4.54
CA ARG A 94 -14.97 4.88 -4.16
C ARG A 94 -14.81 4.02 -5.41
N LEU A 95 -13.72 3.25 -5.46
CA LEU A 95 -13.42 2.43 -6.61
C LEU A 95 -14.31 1.19 -6.64
N LYS A 96 -14.74 0.81 -7.83
CA LYS A 96 -15.56 -0.39 -8.07
C LYS A 96 -14.88 -1.32 -9.07
N PRO A 97 -15.04 -2.64 -8.96
CA PRO A 97 -14.55 -3.57 -9.96
C PRO A 97 -15.00 -3.21 -11.38
N GLY A 98 -14.07 -3.23 -12.33
CA GLY A 98 -14.31 -2.90 -13.74
C GLY A 98 -14.36 -1.39 -14.03
N GLN A 99 -14.19 -0.54 -13.03
CA GLN A 99 -14.18 0.90 -13.22
C GLN A 99 -12.88 1.34 -13.90
N HIS A 100 -13.01 1.94 -15.08
CA HIS A 100 -11.92 2.56 -15.82
C HIS A 100 -12.19 4.06 -15.95
N PHE A 101 -11.21 4.90 -15.61
CA PHE A 101 -11.32 6.34 -15.79
C PHE A 101 -9.94 7.00 -15.85
N LYS A 102 -9.91 8.23 -16.35
CA LYS A 102 -8.72 9.08 -16.34
C LYS A 102 -8.90 10.23 -15.36
N LEU A 103 -7.89 10.49 -14.52
CA LEU A 103 -7.88 11.62 -13.60
C LEU A 103 -6.51 12.31 -13.66
N LEU A 104 -6.51 13.60 -13.98
CA LEU A 104 -5.28 14.40 -14.16
C LEU A 104 -4.27 13.77 -15.13
N GLY A 105 -4.78 13.15 -16.21
CA GLY A 105 -3.96 12.49 -17.23
C GLY A 105 -3.43 11.10 -16.85
N ILE A 106 -3.82 10.55 -15.70
CA ILE A 106 -3.42 9.22 -15.21
C ILE A 106 -4.58 8.26 -15.45
N ASP A 107 -4.31 7.13 -16.10
CA ASP A 107 -5.29 6.08 -16.35
C ASP A 107 -5.36 5.15 -15.13
N PHE A 108 -6.58 4.92 -14.64
CA PHE A 108 -6.90 4.08 -13.49
C PHE A 108 -7.86 2.97 -13.90
N TYR A 109 -7.52 1.74 -13.56
CA TYR A 109 -8.43 0.61 -13.71
C TYR A 109 -8.52 -0.18 -12.40
N ALA A 110 -9.74 -0.29 -11.85
CA ALA A 110 -9.99 -0.99 -10.59
C ALA A 110 -10.48 -2.42 -10.85
N PHE A 111 -9.89 -3.40 -10.17
CA PHE A 111 -10.19 -4.83 -10.36
C PHE A 111 -10.43 -5.50 -8.99
N LYS A 112 -11.41 -6.40 -8.90
CA LYS A 112 -11.93 -6.97 -7.63
C LYS A 112 -10.94 -7.91 -6.91
N VAL A 113 -10.31 -7.50 -5.80
CA VAL A 113 -9.52 -8.43 -4.95
C VAL A 113 -10.32 -9.19 -3.92
N LYS A 114 -9.84 -10.39 -3.61
CA LYS A 114 -10.29 -11.15 -2.44
C LYS A 114 -9.45 -10.69 -1.25
N HIS A 115 -10.12 -10.31 -0.17
CA HIS A 115 -9.47 -9.86 1.06
C HIS A 115 -10.33 -10.25 2.28
N SER A 116 -11.46 -9.57 2.47
CA SER A 116 -12.49 -9.99 3.44
C SER A 116 -13.74 -10.47 2.72
N ASN A 117 -14.50 -11.38 3.35
CA ASN A 117 -15.76 -11.88 2.78
C ASN A 117 -16.89 -10.83 2.83
N LEU A 118 -16.71 -9.77 3.63
CA LEU A 118 -17.77 -8.80 3.92
C LEU A 118 -17.56 -7.46 3.23
N VAL A 119 -16.31 -7.09 2.92
CA VAL A 119 -15.98 -5.79 2.35
C VAL A 119 -15.42 -5.98 0.94
N PRO A 120 -16.17 -5.55 -0.11
CA PRO A 120 -15.65 -5.51 -1.45
C PRO A 120 -14.36 -4.71 -1.50
N THR A 121 -13.30 -5.32 -2.03
CA THR A 121 -11.98 -4.73 -2.09
C THR A 121 -11.50 -4.71 -3.54
N VAL A 122 -10.77 -3.67 -3.92
CA VAL A 122 -10.16 -3.59 -5.26
C VAL A 122 -8.65 -3.40 -5.20
N GLY A 123 -7.97 -4.03 -6.15
CA GLY A 123 -6.66 -3.59 -6.60
C GLY A 123 -6.82 -2.51 -7.67
N VAL A 124 -5.77 -1.72 -7.88
CA VAL A 124 -5.80 -0.60 -8.83
C VAL A 124 -4.60 -0.68 -9.75
N GLU A 125 -4.85 -0.75 -11.06
CA GLU A 125 -3.85 -0.54 -12.08
C GLU A 125 -3.75 0.96 -12.33
N ILE A 126 -2.52 1.45 -12.34
CA ILE A 126 -2.19 2.87 -12.46
C ILE A 126 -1.11 2.98 -13.53
N ASN A 127 -1.50 3.37 -14.74
CA ASN A 127 -0.67 3.28 -15.94
C ASN A 127 -0.07 1.87 -16.12
N GLN A 128 1.26 1.70 -15.95
CA GLN A 128 1.97 0.41 -16.13
C GLN A 128 2.38 -0.25 -14.80
N GLY A 129 1.75 0.13 -13.70
CA GLY A 129 1.97 -0.48 -12.40
C GLY A 129 0.68 -0.83 -11.69
N VAL A 130 0.80 -1.58 -10.61
CA VAL A 130 -0.35 -2.07 -9.84
C VAL A 130 -0.18 -1.79 -8.35
N TYR A 131 -1.27 -1.43 -7.68
CA TYR A 131 -1.36 -1.20 -6.24
C TYR A 131 -2.44 -2.10 -5.63
N ILE A 132 -2.01 -3.01 -4.75
CA ILE A 132 -2.85 -3.99 -4.05
C ILE A 132 -2.37 -4.09 -2.59
N PRO A 133 -2.81 -3.21 -1.69
CA PRO A 133 -2.32 -3.17 -0.32
C PRO A 133 -2.84 -4.34 0.53
N ASP A 134 -4.02 -4.88 0.18
CA ASP A 134 -4.73 -5.90 0.95
C ASP A 134 -5.22 -7.01 0.01
N ILE A 135 -4.72 -8.23 0.19
CA ILE A 135 -5.10 -9.38 -0.64
C ILE A 135 -4.96 -10.69 0.13
N SER A 136 -5.99 -11.53 0.06
CA SER A 136 -5.99 -12.88 0.63
C SER A 136 -5.58 -13.96 -0.37
N ASP A 137 -5.68 -13.65 -1.67
CA ASP A 137 -5.56 -14.61 -2.76
C ASP A 137 -5.23 -13.89 -4.07
N LEU A 138 -4.21 -14.38 -4.79
CA LEU A 138 -3.73 -13.77 -6.02
C LEU A 138 -4.57 -14.11 -7.26
N ASP A 139 -5.44 -15.13 -7.21
CA ASP A 139 -6.33 -15.61 -8.29
C ASP A 139 -6.34 -14.73 -9.57
N TRP A 140 -7.34 -13.88 -9.70
CA TRP A 140 -7.61 -13.02 -10.86
C TRP A 140 -6.74 -11.74 -10.82
N ALA A 141 -5.95 -11.52 -9.77
CA ALA A 141 -4.97 -10.42 -9.67
C ALA A 141 -3.68 -10.71 -10.45
N VAL A 142 -3.27 -11.99 -10.57
CA VAL A 142 -2.03 -12.41 -11.25
C VAL A 142 -1.91 -11.81 -12.65
N LYS A 143 -3.00 -11.76 -13.43
CA LYS A 143 -2.96 -11.23 -14.80
C LYS A 143 -2.52 -9.77 -14.85
N TYR A 144 -3.02 -8.93 -13.94
CA TYR A 144 -2.68 -7.50 -13.88
C TYR A 144 -1.24 -7.30 -13.35
N ILE A 145 -0.84 -8.11 -12.37
CA ILE A 145 0.51 -8.08 -11.81
C ILE A 145 1.54 -8.47 -12.89
N LYS A 146 1.26 -9.51 -13.69
CA LYS A 146 2.16 -10.00 -14.73
C LYS A 146 2.38 -9.01 -15.88
N GLU A 147 1.37 -8.20 -16.20
CA GLU A 147 1.44 -7.18 -17.25
C GLU A 147 2.11 -5.88 -16.77
N SER A 148 2.25 -5.70 -15.46
CA SER A 148 2.86 -4.52 -14.85
C SER A 148 4.40 -4.51 -14.91
N LYS A 149 4.98 -3.30 -14.92
CA LYS A 149 6.42 -3.06 -14.74
C LYS A 149 6.82 -2.91 -13.28
N ALA A 150 5.91 -2.41 -12.44
CA ALA A 150 6.10 -2.28 -11.01
C ALA A 150 4.85 -2.72 -10.26
N ALA A 151 5.03 -3.39 -9.13
CA ALA A 151 3.93 -3.81 -8.27
C ALA A 151 4.12 -3.30 -6.85
N ILE A 152 3.06 -2.82 -6.24
CA ILE A 152 2.98 -2.48 -4.82
C ILE A 152 1.96 -3.45 -4.24
N LEU A 153 2.42 -4.36 -3.39
CA LEU A 153 1.66 -5.53 -2.94
C LEU A 153 1.61 -5.60 -1.41
N ASP A 154 0.66 -6.38 -0.90
CA ASP A 154 0.43 -6.65 0.51
C ASP A 154 1.66 -7.28 1.19
N GLY A 155 2.10 -6.67 2.29
CA GLY A 155 3.23 -7.09 3.13
C GLY A 155 2.82 -7.36 4.58
N SER A 156 1.54 -7.58 4.84
CA SER A 156 0.96 -7.71 6.18
C SER A 156 1.49 -8.92 6.94
N VAL A 157 1.82 -10.02 6.24
CA VAL A 157 2.28 -11.26 6.86
C VAL A 157 3.51 -11.82 6.16
N LEU A 158 4.54 -12.18 6.93
CA LEU A 158 5.78 -12.72 6.37
C LEU A 158 5.67 -14.22 6.02
N GLY A 159 5.21 -15.06 6.94
CA GLY A 159 5.43 -16.52 6.87
C GLY A 159 4.29 -17.36 6.28
N ARG A 160 3.10 -17.33 6.87
CA ARG A 160 1.92 -18.09 6.44
C ARG A 160 0.72 -17.18 6.39
N ASN A 161 -0.26 -17.49 5.55
CA ASN A 161 -1.47 -16.68 5.42
C ASN A 161 -2.18 -16.54 6.76
N PHE A 162 -2.65 -15.34 7.07
CA PHE A 162 -3.29 -15.04 8.35
C PHE A 162 -4.25 -13.87 8.20
N GLY A 163 -5.41 -13.94 8.87
CA GLY A 163 -6.34 -12.81 8.99
C GLY A 163 -6.90 -12.28 7.67
N GLY A 164 -7.04 -13.11 6.63
CA GLY A 164 -7.50 -12.64 5.31
C GLY A 164 -6.39 -12.00 4.46
N HIS A 165 -5.13 -12.26 4.79
CA HIS A 165 -3.98 -11.81 4.01
C HIS A 165 -3.11 -12.97 3.53
N LEU A 166 -2.61 -12.84 2.30
CA LEU A 166 -1.62 -13.70 1.69
C LEU A 166 -0.23 -13.33 2.20
N SER A 167 0.59 -14.34 2.51
CA SER A 167 1.94 -14.07 3.02
C SER A 167 2.90 -13.56 1.94
N MET A 168 3.90 -12.79 2.33
CA MET A 168 5.02 -12.38 1.48
C MET A 168 5.72 -13.59 0.87
N ASN A 169 5.82 -14.72 1.59
CA ASN A 169 6.32 -15.99 1.05
C ASN A 169 5.56 -16.42 -0.23
N GLU A 170 4.24 -16.47 -0.16
CA GLU A 170 3.39 -16.85 -1.30
C GLU A 170 3.47 -15.81 -2.42
N ILE A 171 3.39 -14.52 -2.09
CA ILE A 171 3.48 -13.44 -3.09
C ILE A 171 4.82 -13.50 -3.83
N ILE A 172 5.93 -13.72 -3.11
CA ILE A 172 7.25 -13.89 -3.74
C ILE A 172 7.26 -15.14 -4.62
N GLY A 173 6.69 -16.26 -4.13
CA GLY A 173 6.59 -17.51 -4.88
C GLY A 173 5.91 -17.34 -6.24
N GLU A 174 4.79 -16.63 -6.27
CA GLU A 174 4.00 -16.36 -7.47
C GLU A 174 4.66 -15.34 -8.40
N THR A 175 5.28 -14.29 -7.85
CA THR A 175 5.76 -13.15 -8.64
C THR A 175 7.22 -13.24 -9.09
N LYS A 176 8.05 -14.09 -8.47
CA LYS A 176 9.49 -14.16 -8.77
C LYS A 176 9.80 -14.51 -10.23
N GLU A 177 8.98 -15.32 -10.89
CA GLU A 177 9.21 -15.69 -12.30
C GLU A 177 8.66 -14.65 -13.30
N MET A 178 7.95 -13.63 -12.83
CA MET A 178 7.35 -12.59 -13.68
C MET A 178 8.43 -11.59 -14.14
N LYS A 179 9.03 -11.83 -15.31
CA LYS A 179 10.16 -11.03 -15.85
C LYS A 179 9.82 -9.57 -16.19
N ASN A 180 8.54 -9.26 -16.37
CA ASN A 180 8.09 -7.89 -16.67
C ASN A 180 8.20 -6.97 -15.44
N LEU A 181 7.95 -7.53 -14.24
CA LEU A 181 8.13 -6.82 -12.97
C LEU A 181 9.61 -6.49 -12.75
N LYS A 182 9.92 -5.20 -12.75
CA LYS A 182 11.27 -4.68 -12.50
C LYS A 182 11.47 -4.32 -11.03
N LYS A 183 10.41 -3.94 -10.34
CA LYS A 183 10.41 -3.65 -8.90
C LYS A 183 9.08 -4.05 -8.26
N ILE A 184 9.16 -4.67 -7.10
CA ILE A 184 8.03 -5.11 -6.29
C ILE A 184 8.22 -4.54 -4.90
N TYR A 185 7.22 -3.82 -4.40
CA TYR A 185 7.26 -3.13 -3.12
C TYR A 185 6.18 -3.68 -2.20
N PHE A 186 6.57 -4.21 -1.04
CA PHE A 186 5.64 -4.57 0.01
C PHE A 186 5.21 -3.33 0.78
N THR A 187 3.92 -3.00 0.73
CA THR A 187 3.26 -1.99 1.59
C THR A 187 2.40 -2.72 2.62
N HIS A 188 1.55 -2.01 3.38
CA HIS A 188 0.68 -2.64 4.40
C HIS A 188 1.47 -3.56 5.33
N ASN A 189 2.70 -3.16 5.68
CA ASN A 189 3.66 -4.05 6.31
C ASN A 189 3.22 -4.33 7.75
N GLY A 190 3.03 -5.60 8.07
CA GLY A 190 2.66 -6.00 9.41
C GLY A 190 3.77 -5.78 10.43
N HIS A 191 3.40 -5.92 11.70
CA HIS A 191 4.35 -5.88 12.80
C HIS A 191 5.17 -7.18 12.86
N THR A 192 6.25 -7.25 12.10
CA THR A 192 7.10 -8.45 11.95
C THR A 192 8.07 -8.67 13.12
N LYS A 193 8.16 -7.72 14.06
CA LYS A 193 9.17 -7.68 15.14
C LYS A 193 10.61 -7.55 14.63
N LYS A 194 10.81 -7.43 13.30
CA LYS A 194 12.11 -7.33 12.63
C LYS A 194 12.30 -5.89 12.12
N PRO A 195 13.47 -5.27 12.35
CA PRO A 195 13.80 -3.99 11.74
C PRO A 195 13.77 -4.03 10.21
N HIS A 196 13.58 -2.88 9.59
CA HIS A 196 13.44 -2.69 8.15
C HIS A 196 14.60 -3.32 7.39
N LYS A 197 15.83 -3.14 7.86
CA LYS A 197 17.04 -3.70 7.24
C LYS A 197 16.96 -5.23 7.13
N GLU A 198 16.57 -5.91 8.21
CA GLU A 198 16.44 -7.37 8.21
C GLU A 198 15.31 -7.82 7.29
N MET A 199 14.16 -7.14 7.32
CA MET A 199 13.05 -7.46 6.42
C MET A 199 13.44 -7.28 4.96
N GLN A 200 14.19 -6.22 4.64
CA GLN A 200 14.68 -5.95 3.30
C GLN A 200 15.70 -7.00 2.81
N GLU A 201 16.59 -7.46 3.69
CA GLU A 201 17.52 -8.57 3.38
C GLU A 201 16.75 -9.88 3.16
N LEU A 202 15.73 -10.14 3.99
CA LEU A 202 14.93 -11.35 3.92
C LEU A 202 14.15 -11.47 2.61
N VAL A 203 13.40 -10.44 2.21
CA VAL A 203 12.62 -10.49 0.95
C VAL A 203 13.51 -10.61 -0.28
N LYS A 204 14.72 -10.03 -0.24
CA LYS A 204 15.72 -10.19 -1.30
C LYS A 204 16.29 -11.60 -1.37
N LYS A 205 16.49 -12.25 -0.21
CA LYS A 205 16.95 -13.63 -0.13
C LYS A 205 15.89 -14.61 -0.61
N MET A 206 14.62 -14.36 -0.29
CA MET A 206 13.50 -15.21 -0.70
C MET A 206 13.14 -15.06 -2.18
N GLY A 207 13.20 -13.83 -2.69
CA GLY A 207 12.99 -13.50 -4.10
C GLY A 207 14.32 -13.18 -4.76
N ASP A 208 14.50 -11.90 -5.08
CA ASP A 208 15.73 -11.36 -5.66
C ASP A 208 15.84 -9.84 -5.40
N LYS A 209 16.80 -9.18 -6.07
CA LYS A 209 17.05 -7.74 -5.96
C LYS A 209 15.88 -6.81 -6.32
N ARG A 210 14.81 -7.32 -6.93
CA ARG A 210 13.61 -6.56 -7.33
C ARG A 210 12.62 -6.39 -6.19
N PHE A 211 12.75 -7.14 -5.09
CA PHE A 211 11.83 -7.08 -3.95
C PHE A 211 12.29 -6.07 -2.90
N PHE A 212 11.37 -5.21 -2.48
CA PHE A 212 11.61 -4.13 -1.54
C PHE A 212 10.53 -4.09 -0.47
N ILE A 213 10.94 -3.70 0.74
CA ILE A 213 10.00 -3.30 1.79
C ILE A 213 9.79 -1.79 1.63
N ALA A 214 8.56 -1.34 1.38
CA ALA A 214 8.25 0.08 1.36
C ALA A 214 8.47 0.69 2.75
N TYR A 215 8.65 2.01 2.83
CA TYR A 215 8.72 2.76 4.08
C TYR A 215 8.14 4.15 3.88
N ASP A 216 7.70 4.78 4.96
CA ASP A 216 7.08 6.10 4.89
C ASP A 216 8.08 7.14 4.34
N GLY A 217 7.63 7.92 3.37
CA GLY A 217 8.44 8.88 2.63
C GLY A 217 9.16 8.32 1.40
N LEU A 218 9.12 7.01 1.14
CA LEU A 218 9.63 6.41 -0.09
C LEU A 218 8.94 7.05 -1.31
N GLU A 219 9.73 7.40 -2.33
CA GLU A 219 9.24 7.89 -3.61
C GLU A 219 9.71 6.97 -4.75
N ILE A 220 8.79 6.61 -5.64
CA ILE A 220 9.06 5.76 -6.80
C ILE A 220 8.52 6.41 -8.07
N LYS A 221 9.23 6.16 -9.17
CA LYS A 221 8.75 6.50 -10.51
C LYS A 221 8.20 5.23 -11.17
N VAL A 222 6.95 5.30 -11.58
CA VAL A 222 6.23 4.28 -12.36
C VAL A 222 5.91 4.83 -13.72
#